data_AF-A0A1H5SGN2-F1
#
_entry.id   AF-A0A1H5SGN2-F1
#
_cell.length_a   1.000
_cell.length_b   1.000
_cell.length_c   1.000
_cell.angle_alpha   90.00
_cell.angle_beta   90.00
_cell.angle_gamma   90.00
#
_symmetry.space_group_name_H-M   'P 1'
#
loop_
_entity.id
_entity.type
_entity.pdbx_description
1 polymer ?
#
loop_
_entity_poly.entity_id
_entity_poly.type
_entity_poly.pdbx_seq_one_letter_code
_entity_poly.pdbx_strand_id
1 'polypeptide(L)'
;MYNNIIVSHFFKKCKLRLNFKDLKLGKRIRQVVSTGSATFIVDIAIGVVTILVNNQIMRYSVETALAVYGVISSYVTAVQSASYAVGESGQAIISTNYGAGNAKRVKEARRVMLITALVGGIFFCLIAMAFPNVLLKIYMKPTTEVYSIGAGAIRLYCLDLIFLMFNIASTYYFQAVNRLRVSLAVSLLRGFFVNGLLVMLLPIIFGINGVWIAIPMAEFIVAIYVVTMLKKRLVIK
;
A
#
# COMPACT_ATOMS: atom_id res chain seq x y z
N MET A 1 20.06 -11.12 1.06
CA MET A 1 20.68 -12.36 1.57
C MET A 1 19.92 -13.64 1.21
N TYR A 2 18.57 -13.62 1.10
CA TYR A 2 17.76 -14.81 0.72
C TYR A 2 17.85 -15.24 -0.76
N ASN A 3 18.10 -14.33 -1.71
CA ASN A 3 18.22 -14.68 -3.14
C ASN A 3 19.42 -15.59 -3.46
N ASN A 4 20.50 -15.55 -2.67
CA ASN A 4 21.68 -16.39 -2.90
C ASN A 4 21.47 -17.85 -2.48
N ILE A 5 20.51 -18.12 -1.59
CA ILE A 5 20.23 -19.48 -1.09
C ILE A 5 19.45 -20.28 -2.14
N ILE A 6 18.52 -19.64 -2.84
CA ILE A 6 17.73 -20.30 -3.91
C ILE A 6 18.66 -20.69 -5.07
N VAL A 7 19.52 -19.77 -5.49
CA VAL A 7 20.48 -20.01 -6.58
C VAL A 7 21.42 -21.18 -6.21
N SER A 8 22.01 -21.17 -5.02
CA SER A 8 22.91 -22.25 -4.58
C SER A 8 22.22 -23.62 -4.43
N HIS A 9 20.92 -23.64 -4.10
CA HIS A 9 20.14 -24.89 -4.05
C HIS A 9 19.90 -25.48 -5.45
N PHE A 10 19.64 -24.66 -6.46
CA PHE A 10 19.52 -25.11 -7.85
C PHE A 10 20.81 -25.76 -8.37
N PHE A 11 21.97 -25.29 -7.93
CA PHE A 11 23.27 -25.85 -8.35
C PHE A 11 23.66 -27.16 -7.65
N LYS A 12 23.12 -27.48 -6.47
CA LYS A 12 23.56 -28.66 -5.70
C LYS A 12 22.71 -29.92 -5.84
N LYS A 13 21.41 -29.83 -6.19
CA LYS A 13 20.52 -31.01 -6.16
C LYS A 13 19.46 -31.13 -7.26
N CYS A 14 19.52 -30.36 -8.34
CA CYS A 14 18.56 -30.50 -9.44
C CYS A 14 19.15 -31.23 -10.66
N LYS A 15 18.52 -32.34 -11.06
CA LYS A 15 18.67 -32.95 -12.41
C LYS A 15 18.09 -32.08 -13.54
N LEU A 16 17.91 -30.77 -13.33
CA LEU A 16 17.51 -29.84 -14.39
C LEU A 16 18.77 -29.47 -15.19
N ARG A 17 18.94 -30.08 -16.36
CA ARG A 17 19.82 -29.53 -17.38
C ARG A 17 19.19 -28.23 -17.88
N LEU A 18 19.67 -27.09 -17.40
CA LEU A 18 19.30 -25.78 -17.92
C LEU A 18 19.84 -25.65 -19.35
N ASN A 19 19.02 -26.03 -20.32
CA ASN A 19 19.36 -25.91 -21.72
C ASN A 19 19.02 -24.47 -22.16
N PHE A 20 20.05 -23.65 -22.40
CA PHE A 20 19.89 -22.25 -22.83
C PHE A 20 19.08 -22.10 -24.13
N LYS A 21 18.97 -23.17 -24.93
CA LYS A 21 18.17 -23.21 -26.16
C LYS A 21 16.65 -23.32 -25.93
N ASP A 22 16.22 -23.80 -24.76
CA ASP A 22 14.78 -23.93 -24.40
C ASP A 22 14.21 -22.68 -23.71
N LEU A 23 15.09 -21.77 -23.28
CA LEU A 23 14.70 -20.45 -22.82
C LEU A 23 14.34 -19.62 -24.06
N LYS A 24 13.05 -19.55 -24.40
CA LYS A 24 12.50 -18.60 -25.38
C LYS A 24 12.65 -17.15 -24.88
N LEU A 25 13.90 -16.66 -24.77
CA LEU A 25 14.31 -15.44 -24.07
C LEU A 25 13.55 -14.22 -24.58
N GLY A 26 13.44 -14.03 -25.89
CA GLY A 26 12.80 -12.83 -26.47
C GLY A 26 11.33 -12.66 -26.06
N LYS A 27 10.54 -13.74 -26.07
CA LYS A 27 9.11 -13.68 -25.68
C LYS A 27 8.96 -13.46 -24.18
N ARG A 28 9.83 -14.07 -23.35
CA ARG A 28 9.82 -13.88 -21.89
C ARG A 28 10.29 -12.49 -21.47
N ILE A 29 11.34 -11.95 -22.10
CA ILE A 29 11.80 -10.57 -21.87
C ILE A 29 10.69 -9.58 -22.19
N ARG A 30 10.02 -9.71 -23.36
CA ARG A 30 8.89 -8.83 -23.70
C ARG A 30 7.77 -8.89 -22.67
N GLN A 31 7.48 -10.07 -22.13
CA GLN A 31 6.44 -10.25 -21.11
C GLN A 31 6.85 -9.64 -19.76
N VAL A 32 8.11 -9.80 -19.35
CA VAL A 32 8.66 -9.17 -18.14
C VAL A 32 8.68 -7.65 -18.28
N VAL A 33 9.17 -7.12 -19.39
CA VAL A 33 9.20 -5.68 -19.67
C VAL A 33 7.78 -5.12 -19.67
N SER A 34 6.84 -5.74 -20.40
CA SER A 34 5.44 -5.27 -20.44
C SER A 34 4.77 -5.26 -19.06
N THR A 35 5.10 -6.21 -18.20
CA THR A 35 4.52 -6.27 -16.84
C THR A 35 5.21 -5.28 -15.90
N GLY A 36 6.54 -5.17 -15.99
CA GLY A 36 7.34 -4.25 -15.18
C GLY A 36 7.07 -2.78 -15.51
N SER A 37 6.84 -2.45 -16.79
CA SER A 37 6.46 -1.09 -17.21
C SER A 37 5.17 -0.61 -16.54
N ALA A 38 4.20 -1.50 -16.30
CA ALA A 38 2.96 -1.13 -15.61
C ALA A 38 3.22 -0.76 -14.14
N THR A 39 4.04 -1.54 -13.44
CA THR A 39 4.43 -1.24 -12.04
C THR A 39 5.24 0.06 -11.96
N PHE A 40 6.16 0.25 -12.90
CA PHE A 40 6.97 1.48 -12.98
C PHE A 40 6.11 2.74 -13.14
N ILE A 41 5.07 2.70 -13.97
CA ILE A 41 4.13 3.82 -14.11
C ILE A 41 3.42 4.13 -12.79
N VAL A 42 2.99 3.09 -12.06
CA VAL A 42 2.35 3.25 -10.74
C VAL A 42 3.32 3.91 -9.74
N ASP A 43 4.57 3.48 -9.70
CA ASP A 43 5.57 4.01 -8.77
C ASP A 43 5.94 5.47 -9.08
N ILE A 44 6.09 5.82 -10.37
CA ILE A 44 6.25 7.23 -10.78
C ILE A 44 5.04 8.04 -10.30
N ALA A 45 3.84 7.52 -10.49
CA ALA A 45 2.62 8.24 -10.17
C ALA A 45 2.50 8.52 -8.66
N ILE A 46 2.91 7.56 -7.81
CA ILE A 46 3.03 7.75 -6.35
C ILE A 46 4.06 8.84 -6.03
N GLY A 47 5.20 8.86 -6.74
CA GLY A 47 6.21 9.92 -6.60
C GLY A 47 5.66 11.31 -6.95
N VAL A 48 4.89 11.41 -8.04
CA VAL A 48 4.22 12.66 -8.44
C VAL A 48 3.22 13.11 -7.37
N VAL A 49 2.39 12.20 -6.84
CA VAL A 49 1.46 12.53 -5.75
C VAL A 49 2.21 13.01 -4.50
N THR A 50 3.35 12.41 -4.18
CA THR A 50 4.19 12.85 -3.05
C THR A 50 4.69 14.27 -3.24
N ILE A 51 5.15 14.62 -4.45
CA ILE A 51 5.54 15.99 -4.81
C ILE A 51 4.35 16.94 -4.70
N LEU A 52 3.16 16.53 -5.16
CA LEU A 52 1.95 17.33 -5.02
C LEU A 52 1.62 17.61 -3.55
N VAL A 53 1.66 16.61 -2.67
CA VAL A 53 1.43 16.80 -1.23
C VAL A 53 2.43 17.79 -0.65
N ASN A 54 3.73 17.63 -0.93
CA ASN A 54 4.76 18.55 -0.45
C ASN A 54 4.51 20.00 -0.91
N ASN A 55 4.19 20.18 -2.19
CA ASN A 55 3.89 21.50 -2.76
C ASN A 55 2.63 22.11 -2.12
N GLN A 56 1.60 21.31 -1.84
CA GLN A 56 0.39 21.79 -1.17
C GLN A 56 0.67 22.18 0.29
N ILE A 57 1.50 21.41 1.02
CA ILE A 57 1.92 21.78 2.38
C ILE A 57 2.66 23.12 2.36
N MET A 58 3.62 23.30 1.45
CA MET A 58 4.36 24.55 1.32
C MET A 58 3.50 25.74 0.89
N ARG A 59 2.42 25.49 0.13
CA ARG A 59 1.50 26.54 -0.31
C ARG A 59 0.53 26.98 0.79
N TYR A 60 0.05 26.04 1.60
CA TYR A 60 -1.01 26.27 2.59
C TYR A 60 -0.49 26.33 4.04
N SER A 61 0.81 26.15 4.27
CA SER A 61 1.43 26.13 5.59
C SER A 61 2.90 26.57 5.55
N VAL A 62 3.56 26.52 6.70
CA VAL A 62 4.98 26.87 6.90
C VAL A 62 5.89 25.66 6.77
N GLU A 63 7.20 25.90 6.63
CA GLU A 63 8.22 24.86 6.49
C GLU A 63 8.20 23.82 7.63
N THR A 64 7.88 24.26 8.86
CA THR A 64 7.73 23.37 10.02
C THR A 64 6.65 22.29 9.80
N ALA A 65 5.60 22.57 9.01
CA ALA A 65 4.59 21.57 8.66
C ALA A 65 5.11 20.51 7.67
N LEU A 66 6.06 20.87 6.80
CA LEU A 66 6.72 19.92 5.91
C LEU A 66 7.62 18.96 6.71
N ALA A 67 8.32 19.46 7.72
CA ALA A 67 9.08 18.62 8.64
C ALA A 67 8.18 17.63 9.40
N VAL A 68 7.02 18.10 9.88
CA VAL A 68 5.98 17.24 10.48
C VAL A 68 5.50 16.17 9.49
N TYR A 69 5.28 16.52 8.22
CA TYR A 69 4.89 15.55 7.21
C TYR A 69 5.97 14.47 7.01
N GLY A 70 7.25 14.82 7.06
CA GLY A 70 8.35 13.84 7.03
C GLY A 70 8.25 12.78 8.14
N VAL A 71 7.86 13.19 9.35
CA VAL A 71 7.58 12.26 10.46
C VAL A 71 6.38 11.36 10.14
N ILE A 72 5.28 11.95 9.66
CA ILE A 72 4.06 11.22 9.28
C ILE A 72 4.37 10.19 8.19
N SER A 73 5.04 10.59 7.11
CA SER A 73 5.41 9.71 6.00
C SER A 73 6.30 8.56 6.45
N SER A 74 7.23 8.82 7.37
CA SER A 74 8.12 7.80 7.92
C SER A 74 7.34 6.76 8.75
N TYR A 75 6.39 7.22 9.57
CA TYR A 75 5.50 6.34 10.33
C TYR A 75 4.58 5.52 9.41
N VAL A 76 3.95 6.16 8.44
CA VAL A 76 3.06 5.51 7.45
C VAL A 76 3.82 4.46 6.64
N THR A 77 5.07 4.74 6.25
CA THR A 77 5.92 3.78 5.51
C THR A 77 6.22 2.55 6.36
N ALA A 78 6.49 2.70 7.65
CA ALA A 78 6.70 1.57 8.55
C ALA A 78 5.45 0.68 8.67
N VAL A 79 4.26 1.28 8.81
CA VAL A 79 2.98 0.55 8.83
C VAL A 79 2.67 -0.08 7.47
N GLN A 80 3.04 0.59 6.37
CA GLN A 80 2.90 0.06 5.03
C GLN A 80 3.75 -1.21 4.83
N SER A 81 4.98 -1.26 5.36
CA SER A 81 5.78 -2.48 5.35
C SER A 81 5.11 -3.64 6.09
N ALA A 82 4.49 -3.39 7.24
CA ALA A 82 3.69 -4.39 7.95
C ALA A 82 2.49 -4.88 7.12
N SER A 83 1.87 -3.98 6.34
CA SER A 83 0.77 -4.30 5.43
C SER A 83 1.22 -5.22 4.30
N TYR A 84 2.40 -4.97 3.73
CA TYR A 84 3.01 -5.86 2.72
C TYR A 84 3.26 -7.24 3.29
N ALA A 85 3.78 -7.36 4.52
CA ALA A 85 4.00 -8.65 5.17
C ALA A 85 2.69 -9.47 5.31
N VAL A 86 1.58 -8.83 5.71
CA VAL A 86 0.25 -9.48 5.78
C VAL A 86 -0.23 -9.88 4.38
N GLY A 87 -0.06 -9.01 3.39
CA GLY A 87 -0.48 -9.25 2.01
C GLY A 87 0.27 -10.42 1.36
N GLU A 88 1.60 -10.43 1.42
CA GLU A 88 2.46 -11.45 0.81
C GLU A 88 2.26 -12.83 1.46
N SER A 89 2.17 -12.87 2.79
CA SER A 89 1.90 -14.12 3.52
C SER A 89 0.52 -14.70 3.18
N GLY A 90 -0.51 -13.85 3.12
CA GLY A 90 -1.84 -14.27 2.71
C GLY A 90 -1.93 -14.66 1.23
N GLN A 91 -1.22 -13.96 0.35
CA GLN A 91 -1.19 -14.25 -1.10
C GLN A 91 -0.67 -15.66 -1.39
N ALA A 92 0.40 -16.10 -0.72
CA ALA A 92 0.95 -17.44 -0.90
C ALA A 92 -0.09 -18.52 -0.53
N ILE A 93 -0.74 -18.39 0.63
CA ILE A 93 -1.75 -19.34 1.11
C ILE A 93 -2.97 -19.37 0.16
N ILE A 94 -3.45 -18.19 -0.25
CA ILE A 94 -4.64 -18.06 -1.08
C ILE A 94 -4.37 -18.59 -2.50
N SER A 95 -3.24 -18.23 -3.11
CA SER A 95 -2.90 -18.64 -4.47
C SER A 95 -2.75 -20.16 -4.62
N THR A 96 -2.12 -20.83 -3.64
CA THR A 96 -2.03 -22.30 -3.62
C THR A 96 -3.40 -22.96 -3.52
N ASN A 97 -4.26 -22.50 -2.60
CA ASN A 97 -5.60 -23.07 -2.44
C ASN A 97 -6.53 -22.75 -3.62
N TYR A 98 -6.36 -21.59 -4.23
CA TYR A 98 -7.08 -21.20 -5.44
C TYR A 98 -6.69 -22.07 -6.63
N GLY A 99 -5.39 -22.37 -6.80
CA GLY A 99 -4.90 -23.29 -7.82
C GLY A 99 -5.36 -24.73 -7.61
N ALA A 100 -5.60 -25.14 -6.36
CA ALA A 100 -6.14 -26.45 -6.00
C ALA A 100 -7.68 -26.55 -6.02
N GLY A 101 -8.39 -25.49 -6.43
CA GLY A 101 -9.87 -25.47 -6.45
C GLY A 101 -10.52 -25.46 -5.06
N ASN A 102 -9.77 -25.28 -3.97
CA ASN A 102 -10.30 -25.34 -2.60
C ASN A 102 -10.94 -24.01 -2.18
N ALA A 103 -12.16 -23.78 -2.68
CA ALA A 103 -12.94 -22.57 -2.42
C ALA A 103 -13.14 -22.25 -0.93
N LYS A 104 -13.31 -23.28 -0.09
CA LYS A 104 -13.53 -23.12 1.36
C LYS A 104 -12.30 -22.49 2.02
N ARG A 105 -11.12 -23.05 1.75
CA ARG A 105 -9.84 -22.53 2.28
C ARG A 105 -9.51 -21.15 1.74
N VAL A 106 -9.81 -20.87 0.47
CA VAL A 106 -9.65 -19.51 -0.11
C VAL A 106 -10.49 -18.48 0.66
N LYS A 107 -11.76 -18.80 0.96
CA LYS A 107 -12.66 -17.89 1.69
C LYS A 107 -12.18 -17.66 3.14
N GLU A 108 -11.70 -18.70 3.79
CA GLU A 108 -11.18 -18.65 5.16
C GLU A 108 -9.89 -17.82 5.23
N ALA A 109 -8.89 -18.14 4.39
CA ALA A 109 -7.62 -17.41 4.34
C ALA A 109 -7.83 -15.93 4.00
N ARG A 110 -8.71 -15.62 3.04
CA ARG A 110 -9.12 -14.24 2.74
C ARG A 110 -9.69 -13.54 3.96
N ARG A 111 -10.59 -14.21 4.70
CA ARG A 111 -11.22 -13.62 5.89
C ARG A 111 -10.18 -13.29 6.95
N VAL A 112 -9.28 -14.22 7.25
CA VAL A 112 -8.19 -14.00 8.22
C VAL A 112 -7.32 -12.84 7.77
N MET A 113 -6.84 -12.85 6.52
CA MET A 113 -5.98 -11.79 5.98
C MET A 113 -6.61 -10.40 6.07
N LEU A 114 -7.88 -10.25 5.69
CA LEU A 114 -8.57 -8.96 5.73
C LEU A 114 -8.88 -8.49 7.16
N ILE A 115 -9.22 -9.41 8.07
CA ILE A 115 -9.42 -9.07 9.48
C ILE A 115 -8.10 -8.63 10.11
N THR A 116 -7.01 -9.36 9.87
CA THR A 116 -5.67 -8.99 10.35
C THR A 116 -5.27 -7.61 9.84
N ALA A 117 -5.52 -7.31 8.57
CA ALA A 117 -5.25 -6.00 7.99
C ALA A 117 -6.07 -4.87 8.64
N LEU A 118 -7.38 -5.07 8.85
CA LEU A 118 -8.25 -4.08 9.49
C LEU A 118 -7.88 -3.85 10.96
N VAL A 119 -7.70 -4.93 11.72
CA VAL A 119 -7.31 -4.85 13.13
C VAL A 119 -5.94 -4.21 13.27
N GLY A 120 -4.97 -4.58 12.42
CA GLY A 120 -3.66 -3.95 12.38
C GLY A 120 -3.75 -2.45 12.06
N GLY A 121 -4.55 -2.07 11.06
CA GLY A 121 -4.70 -0.67 10.66
C GLY A 121 -5.32 0.18 11.78
N ILE A 122 -6.34 -0.35 12.46
CA ILE A 122 -6.94 0.28 13.65
C ILE A 122 -5.92 0.38 14.77
N PHE A 123 -5.16 -0.68 15.04
CA PHE A 123 -4.15 -0.70 16.09
C PHE A 123 -3.08 0.38 15.88
N PHE A 124 -2.49 0.48 14.69
CA PHE A 124 -1.50 1.51 14.38
C PHE A 124 -2.12 2.91 14.37
N CYS A 125 -3.33 3.07 13.84
CA CYS A 125 -4.07 4.33 13.91
C CYS A 125 -4.27 4.80 15.37
N LEU A 126 -4.70 3.91 16.27
CA LEU A 126 -4.90 4.22 17.68
C LEU A 126 -3.60 4.62 18.38
N ILE A 127 -2.47 3.97 18.08
CA ILE A 127 -1.16 4.36 18.60
C ILE A 127 -0.84 5.81 18.19
N ALA A 128 -1.03 6.15 16.92
CA ALA A 128 -0.77 7.49 16.42
C ALA A 128 -1.72 8.55 17.00
N MET A 129 -2.99 8.20 17.20
CA MET A 129 -3.97 9.08 17.81
C MET A 129 -3.70 9.35 19.30
N ALA A 130 -3.33 8.31 20.04
CA ALA A 130 -3.09 8.38 21.48
C ALA A 130 -1.76 9.06 21.80
N PHE A 131 -0.72 8.81 21.01
CA PHE A 131 0.64 9.25 21.30
C PHE A 131 1.32 10.06 20.17
N PRO A 132 0.68 11.11 19.62
CA PRO A 132 1.26 11.86 18.49
C PRO A 132 2.57 12.57 18.88
N ASN A 133 2.65 13.09 20.10
CA ASN A 133 3.86 13.75 20.60
C ASN A 133 5.04 12.78 20.80
N VAL A 134 4.75 11.52 21.10
CA VAL A 134 5.79 10.48 21.21
C VAL A 134 6.32 10.16 19.82
N LEU A 135 5.44 10.02 18.82
CA LEU A 135 5.86 9.85 17.43
C LEU A 135 6.75 11.01 16.97
N LEU A 136 6.36 12.26 17.23
CA LEU A 136 7.19 13.42 16.91
C LEU A 136 8.59 13.34 17.54
N LYS A 137 8.70 12.92 18.80
CA LYS A 137 9.99 12.77 19.51
C LYS A 137 10.85 11.63 19.00
N ILE A 138 10.26 10.55 18.48
CA ILE A 138 11.00 9.41 17.93
C ILE A 138 11.73 9.82 16.64
N TYR A 139 11.09 10.61 15.80
CA TYR A 139 11.60 10.94 14.47
C TYR A 139 12.35 12.28 14.40
N MET A 140 12.15 13.20 15.34
CA MET A 140 12.91 14.46 15.39
C MET A 140 12.97 15.06 16.80
N LYS A 141 13.75 16.14 16.96
CA LYS A 141 13.75 16.98 18.17
C LYS A 141 12.70 18.09 18.00
N PRO A 142 11.50 17.98 18.59
CA PRO A 142 10.41 18.91 18.33
C PRO A 142 10.63 20.26 19.02
N THR A 143 10.39 21.34 18.28
CA THR A 143 10.23 22.70 18.81
C THR A 143 8.79 22.92 19.28
N THR A 144 8.51 24.04 19.96
CA THR A 144 7.14 24.40 20.39
C THR A 144 6.19 24.50 19.20
N GLU A 145 6.66 25.02 18.06
CA GLU A 145 5.88 25.14 16.83
C GLU A 145 5.54 23.76 16.25
N VAL A 146 6.50 22.82 16.23
CA VAL A 146 6.27 21.43 15.81
C VAL A 146 5.14 20.78 16.60
N TYR A 147 5.09 20.96 17.92
CA TYR A 147 4.01 20.37 18.72
C TYR A 147 2.64 20.97 18.41
N SER A 148 2.59 22.28 18.14
CA SER A 148 1.34 22.98 17.83
C SER A 148 0.70 22.49 16.52
N ILE A 149 1.51 22.16 15.52
CA ILE A 149 1.04 21.68 14.21
C ILE A 149 0.93 20.14 14.19
N GLY A 150 1.96 19.47 14.70
CA GLY A 150 2.18 18.05 14.48
C GLY A 150 1.15 17.14 15.12
N ALA A 151 0.66 17.48 16.32
CA ALA A 151 -0.34 16.65 16.98
C ALA A 151 -1.68 16.61 16.20
N GLY A 152 -2.12 17.75 15.66
CA GLY A 152 -3.32 17.84 14.84
C GLY A 152 -3.14 17.13 13.50
N ALA A 153 -2.02 17.39 12.82
CA ALA A 153 -1.69 16.77 11.53
C ALA A 153 -1.62 15.24 11.62
N ILE A 154 -0.93 14.70 12.63
CA ILE A 154 -0.83 13.25 12.85
C ILE A 154 -2.21 12.64 13.07
N ARG A 155 -3.05 13.23 13.91
CA ARG A 155 -4.39 12.71 14.21
C ARG A 155 -5.29 12.66 12.98
N LEU A 156 -5.23 13.67 12.12
CA LEU A 156 -6.00 13.69 10.87
C LEU A 156 -5.46 12.68 9.86
N TYR A 157 -4.14 12.66 9.66
CA TYR A 157 -3.52 11.82 8.64
C TYR A 157 -3.55 10.33 9.01
N CYS A 158 -3.40 9.97 10.29
CA CYS A 158 -3.32 8.56 10.70
C CYS A 158 -4.59 7.74 10.46
N LEU A 159 -5.74 8.39 10.20
CA LEU A 159 -6.97 7.73 9.75
C LEU A 159 -6.77 6.91 8.47
N ASP A 160 -5.82 7.34 7.64
CA ASP A 160 -5.35 6.65 6.44
C ASP A 160 -4.97 5.18 6.71
N LEU A 161 -4.34 4.91 7.85
CA LEU A 161 -3.71 3.62 8.16
C LEU A 161 -4.72 2.47 8.19
N ILE A 162 -5.95 2.73 8.62
CA ILE A 162 -7.04 1.73 8.67
C ILE A 162 -7.34 1.23 7.25
N PHE A 163 -7.49 2.16 6.32
CA PHE A 163 -7.86 1.87 4.94
C PHE A 163 -6.65 1.40 4.13
N LEU A 164 -5.47 1.95 4.39
CA LEU A 164 -4.22 1.57 3.75
C LEU A 164 -3.91 0.08 3.94
N MET A 165 -3.93 -0.42 5.18
CA MET A 165 -3.67 -1.85 5.43
C MET A 165 -4.69 -2.73 4.72
N PHE A 166 -5.97 -2.35 4.77
CA PHE A 166 -7.07 -3.08 4.12
C PHE A 166 -6.97 -3.10 2.59
N ASN A 167 -6.67 -1.96 1.97
CA ASN A 167 -6.55 -1.82 0.52
C ASN A 167 -5.34 -2.59 -0.02
N ILE A 168 -4.20 -2.54 0.68
CA ILE A 168 -3.01 -3.32 0.34
C ILE A 168 -3.34 -4.82 0.42
N ALA A 169 -3.86 -5.31 1.56
CA ALA A 169 -4.21 -6.72 1.71
C ALA A 169 -5.21 -7.18 0.64
N SER A 170 -6.23 -6.38 0.35
CA SER A 170 -7.20 -6.69 -0.70
C SER A 170 -6.58 -6.76 -2.10
N THR A 171 -5.60 -5.90 -2.38
CA THR A 171 -4.85 -5.91 -3.64
C THR A 171 -4.10 -7.24 -3.81
N TYR A 172 -3.42 -7.71 -2.76
CA TYR A 172 -2.75 -9.02 -2.75
C TYR A 172 -3.75 -10.18 -2.92
N TYR A 173 -4.93 -10.10 -2.29
CA TYR A 173 -6.00 -11.07 -2.53
C TYR A 173 -6.41 -11.13 -4.00
N PHE A 174 -6.69 -9.99 -4.64
CA PHE A 174 -7.12 -9.96 -6.03
C PHE A 174 -6.04 -10.53 -6.97
N GLN A 175 -4.76 -10.28 -6.68
CA GLN A 175 -3.66 -10.91 -7.40
C GLN A 175 -3.66 -12.44 -7.19
N ALA A 176 -3.83 -12.91 -5.95
CA ALA A 176 -3.84 -14.35 -5.61
C ALA A 176 -4.92 -15.15 -6.36
N VAL A 177 -6.08 -14.52 -6.63
CA VAL A 177 -7.21 -15.13 -7.35
C VAL A 177 -7.28 -14.75 -8.83
N ASN A 178 -6.16 -14.31 -9.42
CA ASN A 178 -6.01 -13.95 -10.83
C ASN A 178 -6.95 -12.82 -11.33
N ARG A 179 -7.42 -11.94 -10.44
CA ARG A 179 -8.20 -10.72 -10.79
C ARG A 179 -7.29 -9.51 -10.97
N LEU A 180 -6.27 -9.65 -11.82
CA LEU A 180 -5.21 -8.64 -12.02
C LEU A 180 -5.73 -7.25 -12.42
N ARG A 181 -6.81 -7.19 -13.21
CA ARG A 181 -7.43 -5.90 -13.58
C ARG A 181 -7.97 -5.14 -12.37
N VAL A 182 -8.52 -5.87 -11.39
CA VAL A 182 -9.06 -5.28 -10.17
C VAL A 182 -7.91 -4.80 -9.29
N SER A 183 -6.88 -5.61 -9.09
CA SER A 183 -5.70 -5.20 -8.30
C SER A 183 -5.01 -3.99 -8.90
N LEU A 184 -4.82 -3.96 -10.23
CA LEU A 184 -4.23 -2.81 -10.93
C LEU A 184 -5.09 -1.55 -10.78
N ALA A 185 -6.42 -1.66 -10.90
CA ALA A 185 -7.32 -0.54 -10.69
C ALA A 185 -7.21 0.02 -9.27
N VAL A 186 -7.17 -0.85 -8.24
CA VAL A 186 -6.97 -0.41 -6.85
C VAL A 186 -5.63 0.32 -6.69
N SER A 187 -4.54 -0.24 -7.22
CA SER A 187 -3.21 0.39 -7.16
C SER A 187 -3.16 1.75 -7.86
N LEU A 188 -3.82 1.90 -9.01
CA LEU A 188 -3.85 3.17 -9.76
C LEU A 188 -4.74 4.23 -9.10
N LEU A 189 -5.91 3.83 -8.59
CA LEU A 189 -6.81 4.74 -7.88
C LEU A 189 -6.11 5.31 -6.64
N ARG A 190 -5.47 4.43 -5.87
CA ARG A 190 -4.71 4.77 -4.66
C ARG A 190 -3.41 5.51 -4.97
N GLY A 191 -2.67 5.06 -5.97
CA GLY A 191 -1.36 5.61 -6.29
C GLY A 191 -1.39 6.96 -7.00
N PHE A 192 -2.49 7.27 -7.71
CA PHE A 192 -2.54 8.47 -8.55
C PHE A 192 -3.91 9.13 -8.63
N PHE A 193 -4.93 8.44 -9.13
CA PHE A 193 -6.14 9.13 -9.58
C PHE A 193 -6.92 9.76 -8.43
N VAL A 194 -7.24 8.98 -7.38
CA VAL A 194 -8.03 9.49 -6.25
C VAL A 194 -7.15 10.35 -5.34
N ASN A 195 -5.94 9.89 -5.01
CA ASN A 195 -5.02 10.67 -4.18
C ASN A 195 -4.67 12.01 -4.84
N GLY A 196 -4.24 12.01 -6.10
CA GLY A 196 -3.86 13.23 -6.81
C GLY A 196 -5.02 14.22 -6.94
N LEU A 197 -6.22 13.72 -7.26
CA LEU A 197 -7.42 14.58 -7.35
C LEU A 197 -7.75 15.22 -5.99
N LEU A 198 -7.82 14.44 -4.92
CA LEU A 198 -8.21 14.98 -3.60
C LEU A 198 -7.14 15.88 -3.01
N VAL A 199 -5.84 15.57 -3.19
CA VAL A 199 -4.74 16.44 -2.75
C VAL A 199 -4.78 17.80 -3.43
N MET A 200 -5.29 17.89 -4.66
CA MET A 200 -5.45 19.18 -5.35
C MET A 200 -6.74 19.90 -4.98
N LEU A 201 -7.85 19.19 -4.75
CA LEU A 201 -9.16 19.80 -4.55
C LEU A 201 -9.45 20.18 -3.09
N LEU A 202 -9.15 19.30 -2.12
CA LEU A 202 -9.53 19.53 -0.72
C LEU A 202 -8.88 20.75 -0.08
N PRO A 203 -7.60 21.07 -0.35
CA PRO A 203 -6.97 22.26 0.23
C PRO A 203 -7.61 23.58 -0.23
N ILE A 204 -8.27 23.60 -1.39
CA ILE A 204 -8.99 24.78 -1.89
C ILE A 204 -10.15 25.14 -0.94
N ILE A 205 -10.79 24.14 -0.33
CA ILE A 205 -11.97 24.31 0.53
C ILE A 205 -11.58 24.40 2.00
N PHE A 206 -10.64 23.57 2.45
CA PHE A 206 -10.30 23.37 3.87
C PHE A 206 -8.89 23.84 4.26
N GLY A 207 -8.17 24.50 3.35
CA GLY A 207 -6.79 24.94 3.57
C GLY A 207 -5.86 23.78 3.92
N ILE A 208 -4.97 23.99 4.90
CA ILE A 208 -4.00 22.96 5.32
C ILE A 208 -4.66 21.68 5.85
N ASN A 209 -5.82 21.78 6.52
CA ASN A 209 -6.56 20.60 6.97
C ASN A 209 -7.07 19.75 5.80
N GLY A 210 -7.35 20.40 4.65
CA GLY A 210 -7.66 19.72 3.41
C GLY A 210 -6.51 18.85 2.91
N VAL A 211 -5.25 19.27 3.12
CA VAL A 211 -4.07 18.48 2.75
C VAL A 211 -3.96 17.24 3.65
N TRP A 212 -4.14 17.41 4.97
CA TRP A 212 -4.03 16.30 5.93
C TRP A 212 -5.09 15.23 5.74
N ILE A 213 -6.32 15.62 5.36
CA ILE A 213 -7.44 14.69 5.19
C ILE A 213 -7.56 14.12 3.78
N ALA A 214 -6.86 14.68 2.79
CA ALA A 214 -6.93 14.25 1.40
C ALA A 214 -6.57 12.77 1.21
N ILE A 215 -5.46 12.33 1.82
CA ILE A 215 -4.98 10.95 1.71
C ILE A 215 -5.91 9.96 2.45
N PRO A 216 -6.30 10.20 3.72
CA PRO A 216 -7.33 9.40 4.40
C PRO A 216 -8.64 9.27 3.61
N MET A 217 -9.15 10.36 3.04
CA MET A 217 -10.37 10.33 2.24
C MET A 217 -10.20 9.55 0.95
N ALA A 218 -9.03 9.65 0.32
CA ALA A 218 -8.73 8.88 -0.88
C ALA A 218 -8.69 7.38 -0.60
N GLU A 219 -7.97 6.96 0.44
CA GLU A 219 -7.95 5.54 0.84
C GLU A 219 -9.34 5.04 1.24
N PHE A 220 -10.17 5.87 1.88
CA PHE A 220 -11.56 5.51 2.19
C PHE A 220 -12.40 5.27 0.92
N ILE A 221 -12.31 6.15 -0.08
CA ILE A 221 -13.01 5.97 -1.37
C ILE A 221 -12.53 4.70 -2.08
N VAL A 222 -11.22 4.45 -2.07
CA VAL A 222 -10.65 3.21 -2.62
C VAL A 222 -11.13 1.99 -1.84
N ALA A 223 -11.26 2.07 -0.52
CA ALA A 223 -11.79 0.99 0.30
C ALA A 223 -13.24 0.67 -0.04
N ILE A 224 -14.09 1.67 -0.33
CA ILE A 224 -15.45 1.45 -0.84
C ILE A 224 -15.39 0.66 -2.16
N TYR A 225 -14.56 1.10 -3.11
CA TYR A 225 -14.38 0.39 -4.38
C TYR A 225 -13.92 -1.07 -4.16
N VAL A 226 -12.95 -1.30 -3.29
CA VAL A 226 -12.47 -2.64 -2.93
C VAL A 226 -13.60 -3.50 -2.36
N VAL A 227 -14.40 -2.99 -1.42
CA VAL A 227 -15.53 -3.71 -0.83
C VAL A 227 -16.56 -4.11 -1.90
N THR A 228 -16.85 -3.23 -2.86
CA THR A 228 -17.75 -3.58 -3.97
C THR A 228 -17.18 -4.72 -4.82
N MET A 229 -15.87 -4.75 -5.06
CA MET A 229 -15.22 -5.79 -5.86
C MET A 229 -15.07 -7.12 -5.13
N LEU A 230 -14.95 -7.09 -3.79
CA LEU A 230 -14.95 -8.28 -2.93
C LEU A 230 -16.31 -8.98 -2.88
N LYS A 231 -17.41 -8.24 -3.01
CA LYS A 231 -18.78 -8.78 -3.06
C LYS A 231 -19.09 -9.52 -4.36
N LYS A 232 -18.43 -9.17 -5.48
CA LYS A 232 -18.61 -9.87 -6.76
C LYS A 232 -18.16 -11.32 -6.62
N ARG A 233 -19.05 -12.28 -6.93
CA ARG A 233 -18.80 -13.73 -6.77
C ARG A 233 -17.54 -14.13 -7.53
N LEU A 234 -16.71 -14.95 -6.88
CA LEU A 234 -15.66 -15.69 -7.56
C LEU A 234 -16.28 -16.91 -8.23
N VAL A 235 -16.07 -17.03 -9.54
CA VAL A 235 -16.30 -18.29 -10.26
C VAL A 235 -15.00 -19.07 -10.14
N ILE A 236 -14.95 -19.96 -9.14
CA ILE A 236 -13.85 -20.92 -8.98
C ILE A 236 -14.22 -22.09 -9.90
N LYS A 237 -13.42 -22.29 -10.95
CA LYS A 237 -13.56 -23.43 -11.88
C LYS A 237 -13.01 -24.70 -11.26
#